data_AF-A0A2E5JFJ2-F1
#
_entry.id   AF-A0A2E5JFJ2-F1
#
_cell.length_a   1.000
_cell.length_b   1.000
_cell.length_c   1.000
_cell.angle_alpha   90.00
_cell.angle_beta   90.00
_cell.angle_gamma   90.00
#
_symmetry.space_group_name_H-M   'P 1'
#
loop_
_entity.id
_entity.type
_entity.pdbx_description
1 polymer ?
#
loop_
_entity_poly.entity_id
_entity_poly.type
_entity_poly.pdbx_seq_one_letter_code
_entity_poly.pdbx_strand_id
1 'polypeptide(L)'
;MKKLSLIFMVFMSCPLWATPKKVEIVFLSEPKATSLISPIWTPLMQTAQSDWDKECIPSGDGCFHPQLGYVEKEGVQKKIENDSPKPLKTFNSSDVNLVECREGEYFDIFCGKAKKEEVISNDVEVWIDTSASLRKMDFSTDPARCLRRSFVEKIQKQCSPSSVVIQTYDTSIKTMGSLEGLCQNYGSNDVSRLIKWIKASTAKYLIIVTDLDELSTELRDYLDSIDAIYHGGDLKSYTSKDLEGFVDVVKKHCK
;
A
#
# COMPACT_ATOMS: atom_id res chain seq x y z
N MET A 1 -22.08 56.92 -21.92
CA MET A 1 -21.06 55.89 -22.17
C MET A 1 -20.58 55.32 -20.84
N LYS A 2 -21.27 54.33 -20.27
CA LYS A 2 -20.88 53.63 -19.01
C LYS A 2 -21.47 52.23 -19.01
N LYS A 3 -20.99 51.36 -19.90
CA LYS A 3 -21.26 49.90 -19.88
C LYS A 3 -20.10 49.19 -20.57
N LEU A 4 -18.94 49.16 -19.93
CA LEU A 4 -17.81 48.36 -20.39
C LEU A 4 -16.84 48.07 -19.24
N SER A 5 -17.32 47.40 -18.18
CA SER A 5 -16.44 46.97 -17.09
C SER A 5 -17.03 45.78 -16.33
N LEU A 6 -17.44 44.71 -17.04
CA LEU A 6 -17.93 43.49 -16.39
C LEU A 6 -17.71 42.20 -17.19
N ILE A 7 -16.65 42.11 -18.00
CA ILE A 7 -16.39 40.90 -18.82
C ILE A 7 -14.99 40.30 -18.59
N PHE A 8 -14.15 40.87 -17.71
CA PHE A 8 -12.77 40.40 -17.49
C PHE A 8 -12.54 39.68 -16.14
N MET A 9 -13.53 38.95 -15.63
CA MET A 9 -13.39 38.23 -14.35
C MET A 9 -14.00 36.82 -14.38
N VAL A 10 -13.92 36.13 -15.52
CA VAL A 10 -14.48 34.77 -15.70
C VAL A 10 -13.43 33.74 -16.18
N PHE A 11 -12.18 34.14 -16.45
CA PHE A 11 -11.16 33.23 -17.04
C PHE A 11 -10.05 32.73 -16.11
N MET A 12 -10.21 32.81 -14.79
CA MET A 12 -9.22 32.27 -13.82
C MET A 12 -9.83 31.30 -12.80
N SER A 13 -10.62 30.36 -13.29
CA SER A 13 -10.86 29.10 -12.57
C SER A 13 -10.04 27.99 -13.22
N CYS A 14 -8.71 28.08 -13.15
CA CYS A 14 -7.92 26.85 -13.30
C CYS A 14 -8.20 26.02 -12.05
N PRO A 15 -8.79 24.82 -12.14
CA PRO A 15 -8.75 23.92 -11.01
C PRO A 15 -7.26 23.66 -10.75
N LEU A 16 -6.74 24.20 -9.64
CA LEU A 16 -5.47 23.74 -9.09
C LEU A 16 -5.68 22.25 -8.78
N TRP A 17 -5.33 21.39 -9.73
CA TRP A 17 -5.15 19.99 -9.44
C TRP A 17 -4.01 19.94 -8.44
N ALA A 18 -4.37 19.65 -7.19
CA ALA A 18 -3.46 19.51 -6.07
C ALA A 18 -2.63 18.25 -6.31
N THR A 19 -1.73 18.34 -7.27
CA THR A 19 -0.73 17.35 -7.58
C THR A 19 0.50 17.67 -6.76
N PRO A 20 1.20 16.66 -6.23
CA PRO A 20 2.42 16.89 -5.47
C PRO A 20 3.45 17.60 -6.35
N LYS A 21 4.17 18.57 -5.78
CA LYS A 21 5.13 19.39 -6.54
C LYS A 21 6.30 18.57 -7.09
N LYS A 22 6.64 17.47 -6.40
CA LYS A 22 7.68 16.54 -6.82
C LYS A 22 7.27 15.13 -6.42
N VAL A 23 7.26 14.23 -7.39
CA VAL A 23 7.04 12.79 -7.20
C VAL A 23 8.34 12.06 -7.48
N GLU A 24 8.74 11.21 -6.53
CA GLU A 24 9.88 10.32 -6.67
C GLU A 24 9.41 8.88 -6.41
N ILE A 25 9.67 7.95 -7.33
CA ILE A 25 9.29 6.55 -7.16
C ILE A 25 10.52 5.65 -7.26
N VAL A 26 10.61 4.69 -6.35
CA VAL A 26 11.72 3.75 -6.26
C VAL A 26 11.19 2.35 -6.52
N PHE A 27 11.57 1.81 -7.67
CA PHE A 27 11.31 0.44 -8.09
C PHE A 27 12.43 -0.48 -7.60
N LEU A 28 12.08 -1.32 -6.63
CA LEU A 28 12.94 -2.35 -6.08
C LEU A 28 13.03 -3.53 -7.03
N SER A 29 14.24 -4.07 -7.12
CA SER A 29 14.58 -5.25 -7.91
C SER A 29 15.10 -6.35 -7.00
N GLU A 30 14.87 -7.59 -7.42
CA GLU A 30 15.29 -8.74 -6.64
C GLU A 30 16.81 -8.70 -6.47
N PRO A 31 17.34 -9.01 -5.27
CA PRO A 31 18.77 -9.13 -5.09
C PRO A 31 19.27 -10.23 -6.04
N LYS A 32 20.19 -9.86 -6.94
CA LYS A 32 20.84 -10.84 -7.84
C LYS A 32 21.61 -11.83 -6.98
N ALA A 33 21.00 -12.98 -6.69
CA ALA A 33 21.71 -14.10 -6.11
C ALA A 33 22.74 -14.53 -7.14
N THR A 34 24.03 -14.42 -6.81
CA THR A 34 25.08 -15.12 -7.55
C THR A 34 24.78 -16.60 -7.40
N SER A 35 24.11 -17.18 -8.40
CA SER A 35 23.82 -18.59 -8.47
C SER A 35 25.14 -19.36 -8.57
N LEU A 36 25.68 -19.74 -7.41
CA LEU A 36 26.56 -20.91 -7.29
C LEU A 36 25.73 -22.10 -6.81
N ILE A 37 24.57 -22.31 -7.45
CA ILE A 37 23.82 -23.54 -7.29
C ILE A 37 23.93 -24.26 -8.63
N SER A 38 24.93 -25.14 -8.72
CA SER A 38 24.96 -26.18 -9.74
C SER A 38 23.60 -26.89 -9.74
N PRO A 39 23.01 -27.23 -10.89
CA PRO A 39 21.74 -27.92 -10.94
C PRO A 39 21.96 -29.37 -10.51
N ILE A 40 21.99 -29.63 -9.21
CA ILE A 40 21.81 -30.98 -8.68
C ILE A 40 20.31 -31.25 -8.83
N TRP A 41 19.95 -31.77 -9.99
CA TRP A 41 18.67 -32.42 -10.22
C TRP A 41 18.55 -33.60 -9.26
N THR A 42 17.97 -33.38 -8.09
CA THR A 42 17.34 -34.45 -7.32
C THR A 42 15.91 -34.59 -7.82
N PRO A 43 15.48 -35.77 -8.28
CA PRO A 43 14.08 -36.02 -8.60
C PRO A 43 13.35 -36.24 -7.27
N LEU A 44 13.06 -35.17 -6.53
CA LEU A 44 12.11 -35.22 -5.43
C LEU A 44 10.71 -34.86 -5.94
N MET A 45 10.32 -35.52 -7.03
CA MET A 45 8.99 -35.43 -7.62
C MET A 45 8.37 -36.83 -7.58
N GLN A 46 8.02 -37.25 -6.37
CA GLN A 46 7.25 -38.45 -5.96
C GLN A 46 7.21 -38.32 -4.43
N THR A 47 6.17 -37.78 -3.81
CA THR A 47 4.86 -38.41 -3.65
C THR A 47 3.79 -37.34 -3.37
N ALA A 48 2.89 -37.11 -4.31
CA ALA A 48 1.58 -36.53 -4.02
C ALA A 48 0.53 -37.54 -4.48
N GLN A 49 0.48 -38.68 -3.79
CA GLN A 49 -0.68 -39.57 -3.86
C GLN A 49 -0.79 -40.37 -2.57
N SER A 50 -2.00 -40.27 -2.01
CA SER A 50 -2.63 -41.04 -0.94
C SER A 50 -2.12 -40.88 0.49
N ASP A 51 -2.68 -39.88 1.20
CA ASP A 51 -3.29 -40.11 2.52
C ASP A 51 -4.28 -38.96 2.85
N TRP A 52 -5.37 -38.89 2.09
CA TRP A 52 -6.38 -37.81 2.17
C TRP A 52 -7.20 -37.81 3.48
N ASP A 53 -7.09 -38.86 4.30
CA ASP A 53 -7.84 -39.00 5.55
C ASP A 53 -7.08 -38.50 6.80
N LYS A 54 -5.82 -38.04 6.66
CA LYS A 54 -4.95 -37.76 7.83
C LYS A 54 -4.65 -36.27 8.10
N GLU A 55 -4.92 -35.36 7.16
CA GLU A 55 -4.63 -33.93 7.31
C GLU A 55 -5.84 -33.10 7.77
N CYS A 56 -6.66 -33.71 8.61
CA CYS A 56 -7.87 -33.07 9.07
C CYS A 56 -7.72 -32.64 10.53
N ILE A 57 -7.78 -31.32 10.77
CA ILE A 57 -7.60 -30.74 12.10
C ILE A 57 -8.96 -30.79 12.82
N PRO A 58 -9.08 -31.49 13.96
CA PRO A 58 -10.35 -31.58 14.67
C PRO A 58 -10.77 -30.19 15.17
N SER A 59 -12.00 -29.79 14.90
CA SER A 59 -12.54 -28.47 15.29
C SER A 59 -14.02 -28.58 15.60
N GLY A 60 -14.39 -28.67 16.88
CA GLY A 60 -15.79 -28.88 17.27
C GLY A 60 -16.30 -30.29 16.89
N ASP A 61 -17.50 -30.36 16.29
CA ASP A 61 -18.18 -31.61 15.96
C ASP A 61 -17.74 -32.24 14.62
N GLY A 62 -16.78 -31.60 13.96
CA GLY A 62 -16.31 -31.97 12.63
C GLY A 62 -14.83 -31.69 12.50
N CYS A 63 -14.39 -31.55 11.26
CA CYS A 63 -12.98 -31.53 10.96
C CYS A 63 -12.66 -30.53 9.86
N PHE A 64 -11.63 -29.70 10.08
CA PHE A 64 -11.28 -28.62 9.18
C PHE A 64 -10.15 -29.06 8.24
N HIS A 65 -10.45 -29.10 6.94
CA HIS A 65 -9.52 -29.47 5.89
C HIS A 65 -9.06 -28.20 5.14
N PRO A 66 -7.74 -27.98 4.93
CA PRO A 66 -7.21 -26.74 4.36
C PRO A 66 -7.78 -26.36 2.99
N GLN A 67 -8.14 -27.37 2.17
CA GLN A 67 -8.65 -27.16 0.82
C GLN A 67 -10.18 -27.27 0.71
N LEU A 68 -10.84 -28.00 1.62
CA LEU A 68 -12.27 -28.30 1.53
C LEU A 68 -13.10 -27.52 2.55
N GLY A 69 -12.44 -26.84 3.49
CA GLY A 69 -13.11 -26.19 4.61
C GLY A 69 -13.59 -27.20 5.66
N TYR A 70 -14.66 -26.86 6.35
CA TYR A 70 -15.20 -27.66 7.45
C TYR A 70 -16.04 -28.84 6.95
N VAL A 71 -15.64 -30.06 7.31
CA VAL A 71 -16.35 -31.31 7.00
C VAL A 71 -17.06 -31.80 8.26
N GLU A 72 -18.39 -31.85 8.21
CA GLU A 72 -19.23 -32.39 9.27
C GLU A 72 -19.15 -33.93 9.25
N LYS A 73 -18.94 -34.57 10.41
CA LYS A 73 -19.09 -36.03 10.51
C LYS A 73 -20.56 -36.39 10.38
N GLU A 74 -20.90 -37.32 9.49
CA GLU A 74 -22.27 -37.81 9.35
C GLU A 74 -22.75 -38.38 10.70
N GLY A 75 -23.77 -37.74 11.28
CA GLY A 75 -24.51 -38.30 12.43
C GLY A 75 -24.71 -37.42 13.67
N VAL A 76 -24.38 -36.12 13.69
CA VAL A 76 -24.63 -35.29 14.88
C VAL A 76 -25.53 -34.10 14.57
N GLN A 77 -26.70 -34.07 15.21
CA GLN A 77 -27.67 -32.99 15.14
C GLN A 77 -27.12 -31.72 15.80
N LYS A 78 -27.15 -30.60 15.05
CA LYS A 78 -26.69 -29.27 15.47
C LYS A 78 -27.41 -28.78 16.74
N LYS A 79 -26.65 -28.54 17.82
CA LYS A 79 -27.04 -27.58 18.86
C LYS A 79 -26.42 -26.23 18.54
N ILE A 80 -27.26 -25.23 18.30
CA ILE A 80 -26.85 -23.85 18.09
C ILE A 80 -26.62 -23.22 19.47
N GLU A 81 -25.36 -22.98 19.84
CA GLU A 81 -25.02 -22.06 20.93
C GLU A 81 -24.75 -20.67 20.37
N ASN A 82 -25.51 -19.69 20.87
CA ASN A 82 -25.36 -18.28 20.55
C ASN A 82 -24.07 -17.74 21.20
N ASP A 83 -23.00 -17.63 20.43
CA ASP A 83 -21.83 -16.86 20.86
C ASP A 83 -22.01 -15.38 20.46
N SER A 84 -22.01 -14.51 21.47
CA SER A 84 -22.19 -13.07 21.34
C SER A 84 -21.07 -12.43 20.50
N PRO A 85 -21.37 -11.48 19.59
CA PRO A 85 -20.38 -10.91 18.70
C PRO A 85 -19.38 -10.05 19.50
N LYS A 86 -18.14 -10.54 19.64
CA LYS A 86 -17.02 -9.69 20.06
C LYS A 86 -16.78 -8.65 18.95
N PRO A 87 -16.71 -7.35 19.28
CA PRO A 87 -16.47 -6.32 18.28
C PRO A 87 -15.08 -6.52 17.67
N LEU A 88 -15.06 -6.83 16.38
CA LEU A 88 -13.83 -6.87 15.58
C LEU A 88 -13.26 -5.44 15.53
N LYS A 89 -11.98 -5.29 15.89
CA LYS A 89 -11.26 -4.03 15.69
C LYS A 89 -11.07 -3.84 14.19
N THR A 90 -11.91 -3.02 13.57
CA THR A 90 -11.73 -2.58 12.19
C THR A 90 -10.48 -1.71 12.11
N PHE A 91 -9.54 -2.11 11.26
CA PHE A 91 -8.43 -1.27 10.83
C PHE A 91 -9.04 -0.12 10.02
N ASN A 92 -8.87 1.11 10.48
CA ASN A 92 -9.32 2.30 9.75
C ASN A 92 -8.55 2.36 8.43
N SER A 93 -9.15 1.96 7.31
CA SER A 93 -8.63 2.29 5.99
C SER A 93 -9.02 3.73 5.66
N SER A 94 -8.09 4.49 5.09
CA SER A 94 -8.36 5.85 4.59
C SER A 94 -9.41 5.85 3.47
N ASP A 95 -9.60 4.71 2.81
CA ASP A 95 -10.57 4.48 1.73
C ASP A 95 -12.04 4.38 2.17
N VAL A 96 -12.37 4.39 3.48
CA VAL A 96 -13.80 4.32 3.91
C VAL A 96 -14.54 5.65 3.70
N ASN A 97 -13.85 6.74 3.34
CA ASN A 97 -14.51 7.99 2.97
C ASN A 97 -14.93 7.99 1.49
N LEU A 98 -15.88 7.09 1.15
CA LEU A 98 -16.55 7.02 -0.15
C LEU A 98 -17.55 8.17 -0.41
N VAL A 99 -17.63 9.15 0.49
CA VAL A 99 -18.61 10.24 0.43
C VAL A 99 -17.88 11.55 0.17
N GLU A 100 -17.91 12.01 -1.08
CA GLU A 100 -17.47 13.36 -1.45
C GLU A 100 -18.50 14.38 -0.95
N CYS A 101 -18.38 14.82 0.30
CA CYS A 101 -19.21 15.91 0.83
C CYS A 101 -18.89 17.23 0.12
N ARG A 102 -19.69 17.57 -0.89
CA ARG A 102 -19.58 18.84 -1.63
C ARG A 102 -20.22 19.98 -0.84
N GLU A 103 -19.54 21.13 -0.78
CA GLU A 103 -20.10 22.33 -0.16
C GLU A 103 -21.35 22.77 -0.95
N GLY A 104 -22.52 22.71 -0.29
CA GLY A 104 -23.82 23.07 -0.87
C GLY A 104 -24.84 21.93 -0.93
N GLU A 105 -24.42 20.67 -0.75
CA GLU A 105 -25.34 19.52 -0.75
C GLU A 105 -25.74 19.13 0.68
N TYR A 106 -26.80 19.77 1.19
CA TYR A 106 -27.29 19.63 2.57
C TYR A 106 -28.02 18.30 2.86
N PHE A 107 -28.17 17.43 1.85
CA PHE A 107 -29.05 16.25 1.90
C PHE A 107 -28.34 14.91 1.63
N ASP A 108 -27.02 14.83 1.73
CA ASP A 108 -26.39 13.52 1.79
C ASP A 108 -26.49 12.99 3.23
N ILE A 109 -27.32 11.95 3.42
CA ILE A 109 -27.59 11.28 4.70
C ILE A 109 -26.29 10.81 5.37
N PHE A 110 -25.23 10.60 4.58
CA PHE A 110 -23.92 10.16 5.07
C PHE A 110 -22.92 11.32 5.34
N CYS A 111 -23.20 12.55 4.90
CA CYS A 111 -22.38 13.74 5.20
C CYS A 111 -22.79 14.47 6.49
N GLY A 112 -23.66 13.88 7.30
CA GLY A 112 -24.11 14.47 8.56
C GLY A 112 -22.94 14.82 9.48
N LYS A 113 -22.67 16.12 9.66
CA LYS A 113 -21.68 16.70 10.59
C LYS A 113 -20.25 16.13 10.51
N ALA A 114 -19.90 15.41 9.44
CA ALA A 114 -18.52 15.06 9.17
C ALA A 114 -17.79 16.37 8.85
N LYS A 115 -17.17 16.97 9.87
CA LYS A 115 -16.18 18.02 9.65
C LYS A 115 -15.16 17.40 8.71
N LYS A 116 -14.96 18.02 7.54
CA LYS A 116 -13.85 17.73 6.65
C LYS A 116 -12.62 17.61 7.54
N GLU A 117 -12.09 16.41 7.71
CA GLU A 117 -10.86 16.24 8.48
C GLU A 117 -9.85 17.17 7.85
N GLU A 118 -9.25 18.04 8.66
CA GLU A 118 -8.21 18.94 8.18
C GLU A 118 -7.11 18.02 7.62
N VAL A 119 -7.00 17.99 6.29
CA VAL A 119 -5.90 17.33 5.62
C VAL A 119 -4.66 18.05 6.13
N ILE A 120 -3.98 17.43 7.09
CA ILE A 120 -2.72 17.93 7.61
C ILE A 120 -1.83 18.03 6.38
N SER A 121 -1.54 19.26 5.94
CA SER A 121 -0.71 19.48 4.76
C SER A 121 0.71 19.08 5.15
N ASN A 122 1.06 17.82 4.90
CA ASN A 122 2.38 17.32 5.21
C ASN A 122 3.32 17.77 4.10
N ASP A 123 4.53 18.21 4.48
CA ASP A 123 5.54 18.58 3.52
C ASP A 123 6.04 17.34 2.76
N VAL A 124 6.05 16.18 3.42
CA VAL A 124 6.54 14.92 2.89
C VAL A 124 5.54 13.78 3.11
N GLU A 125 5.25 13.03 2.06
CA GLU A 125 4.54 11.76 2.10
C GLU A 125 5.45 10.62 1.63
N VAL A 126 5.43 9.51 2.38
CA VAL A 126 6.19 8.29 2.09
C VAL A 126 5.19 7.15 1.95
N TRP A 127 5.09 6.57 0.76
CA TRP A 127 4.21 5.44 0.48
C TRP A 127 5.03 4.18 0.29
N ILE A 128 4.73 3.17 1.09
CA ILE A 128 5.38 1.87 1.04
C ILE A 128 4.38 0.85 0.55
N ASP A 129 4.69 0.24 -0.58
CA ASP A 129 3.93 -0.89 -1.10
C ASP A 129 4.09 -2.10 -0.16
N THR A 130 2.96 -2.78 0.08
CA THR A 130 2.84 -3.98 0.91
C THR A 130 2.25 -5.16 0.13
N SER A 131 2.25 -5.10 -1.19
CA SER A 131 1.82 -6.15 -2.10
C SER A 131 2.58 -7.47 -1.89
N ALA A 132 1.98 -8.56 -2.37
CA ALA A 132 2.55 -9.90 -2.25
C ALA A 132 3.85 -10.10 -3.06
N SER A 133 4.05 -9.37 -4.16
CA SER A 133 5.23 -9.46 -5.04
C SER A 133 6.50 -8.97 -4.34
N LEU A 134 6.39 -8.00 -3.42
CA LEU A 134 7.49 -7.51 -2.61
C LEU A 134 8.14 -8.55 -1.68
N ARG A 135 7.51 -9.71 -1.44
CA ARG A 135 8.09 -10.80 -0.61
C ARG A 135 9.47 -11.23 -1.10
N LYS A 136 9.73 -11.09 -2.40
CA LYS A 136 11.01 -11.48 -3.03
C LYS A 136 12.10 -10.41 -2.88
N MET A 137 11.73 -9.18 -2.55
CA MET A 137 12.66 -8.04 -2.50
C MET A 137 13.36 -7.91 -1.15
N ASP A 138 12.72 -8.30 -0.05
CA ASP A 138 13.25 -8.15 1.30
C ASP A 138 12.98 -9.32 2.24
N PHE A 139 13.15 -10.54 1.72
CA PHE A 139 13.03 -11.77 2.50
C PHE A 139 13.87 -11.74 3.79
N SER A 140 13.22 -12.05 4.90
CA SER A 140 13.80 -12.19 6.23
C SER A 140 13.26 -13.47 6.88
N THR A 141 14.08 -14.12 7.68
CA THR A 141 13.67 -15.29 8.48
C THR A 141 12.72 -14.90 9.61
N ASP A 142 12.79 -13.64 10.06
CA ASP A 142 11.89 -13.08 11.08
C ASP A 142 10.76 -12.29 10.36
N PRO A 143 9.48 -12.72 10.49
CA PRO A 143 8.36 -12.06 9.83
C PRO A 143 8.12 -10.63 10.32
N ALA A 144 8.65 -10.24 11.48
CA ALA A 144 8.53 -8.89 12.01
C ALA A 144 9.63 -7.94 11.49
N ARG A 145 10.60 -8.45 10.74
CA ARG A 145 11.75 -7.67 10.25
C ARG A 145 11.83 -7.68 8.73
N CYS A 146 12.02 -6.50 8.16
CA CYS A 146 12.22 -6.29 6.74
C CYS A 146 13.06 -5.03 6.52
N LEU A 147 13.74 -4.92 5.37
CA LEU A 147 14.61 -3.78 5.09
C LEU A 147 13.80 -2.48 4.90
N ARG A 148 12.58 -2.57 4.37
CA ARG A 148 11.61 -1.45 4.30
C ARG A 148 11.31 -0.87 5.68
N ARG A 149 11.19 -1.71 6.71
CA ARG A 149 11.01 -1.26 8.10
C ARG A 149 12.20 -0.46 8.60
N SER A 150 13.43 -0.90 8.34
CA SER A 150 14.63 -0.16 8.74
C SER A 150 14.74 1.20 8.05
N PHE A 151 14.32 1.30 6.79
CA PHE A 151 14.21 2.57 6.06
C PHE A 151 13.23 3.53 6.75
N VAL A 152 12.02 3.08 7.03
CA VAL A 152 10.99 3.88 7.70
C VAL A 152 11.41 4.29 9.11
N GLU A 153 11.99 3.38 9.89
CA GLU A 153 12.51 3.68 11.23
C GLU A 153 13.57 4.79 11.20
N LYS A 154 14.44 4.81 10.18
CA LYS A 154 15.44 5.86 10.01
C LYS A 154 14.78 7.20 9.66
N ILE A 155 13.75 7.23 8.82
CA ILE A 155 13.00 8.45 8.49
C ILE A 155 12.31 9.02 9.71
N GLN A 156 11.59 8.20 10.48
CA GLN A 156 10.89 8.65 11.70
C GLN A 156 11.85 9.20 12.76
N LYS A 157 13.09 8.69 12.84
CA LYS A 157 14.11 9.21 13.75
C LYS A 157 14.71 10.54 13.30
N GLN A 158 14.71 10.82 12.00
CA GLN A 158 15.41 11.98 11.42
C GLN A 158 14.49 13.15 11.08
N CYS A 159 13.20 12.89 10.89
CA CYS A 159 12.19 13.90 10.56
C CYS A 159 11.18 14.08 11.71
N SER A 160 10.61 15.28 11.84
CA SER A 160 9.59 15.55 12.85
C SER A 160 8.29 14.80 12.51
N PRO A 161 7.55 14.24 13.49
CA PRO A 161 6.33 13.47 13.23
C PRO A 161 5.23 14.24 12.49
N SER A 162 5.23 15.58 12.57
CA SER A 162 4.29 16.46 11.87
C SER A 162 4.71 16.82 10.45
N SER A 163 5.93 16.50 10.04
CA SER A 163 6.48 16.85 8.72
C SER A 163 6.38 15.72 7.70
N VAL A 164 6.30 14.48 8.19
CA VAL A 164 6.30 13.26 7.38
C VAL A 164 5.09 12.41 7.73
N VAL A 165 4.32 12.05 6.72
CA VAL A 165 3.30 11.01 6.84
C VAL A 165 3.73 9.77 6.07
N ILE A 166 3.63 8.62 6.75
CA ILE A 166 4.02 7.33 6.22
C ILE A 166 2.76 6.50 6.05
N GLN A 167 2.52 6.09 4.82
CA GLN A 167 1.36 5.31 4.42
C GLN A 167 1.84 4.00 3.79
N THR A 168 1.04 2.97 3.98
CA THR A 168 1.20 1.70 3.29
C THR A 168 0.10 1.56 2.27
N TYR A 169 0.39 0.94 1.14
CA TYR A 169 -0.64 0.66 0.15
C TYR A 169 -0.55 -0.76 -0.39
N ASP A 170 -1.72 -1.20 -0.84
CA ASP A 170 -1.97 -2.45 -1.52
C ASP A 170 -3.09 -2.17 -2.55
N THR A 171 -4.23 -2.82 -2.39
CA THR A 171 -5.53 -2.45 -2.95
C THR A 171 -6.11 -1.12 -2.44
N SER A 172 -5.64 -0.65 -1.28
CA SER A 172 -6.09 0.56 -0.58
C SER A 172 -4.92 1.28 0.09
N ILE A 173 -4.98 2.59 0.20
CA ILE A 173 -4.01 3.35 0.99
C ILE A 173 -4.43 3.37 2.46
N LYS A 174 -3.47 3.15 3.36
CA LYS A 174 -3.69 3.08 4.81
C LYS A 174 -2.59 3.87 5.53
N THR A 175 -2.97 4.65 6.54
CA THR A 175 -1.99 5.23 7.46
C THR A 175 -1.28 4.13 8.21
N MET A 176 0.05 4.19 8.25
CA MET A 176 0.84 3.17 8.92
C MET A 176 0.54 3.18 10.42
N GLY A 177 0.13 2.01 10.94
CA GLY A 177 -0.02 1.77 12.38
C GLY A 177 1.32 1.37 13.01
N SER A 178 1.55 0.07 13.15
CA SER A 178 2.81 -0.47 13.64
C SER A 178 3.83 -0.66 12.52
N LEU A 179 5.12 -0.52 12.86
CA LEU A 179 6.24 -0.75 11.94
C LEU A 179 6.31 -2.19 11.41
N GLU A 180 5.76 -3.16 12.15
CA GLU A 180 5.68 -4.57 11.75
C GLU A 180 4.75 -4.78 10.55
N GLY A 181 3.74 -3.92 10.38
CA GLY A 181 2.82 -3.97 9.25
C GLY A 181 3.51 -3.79 7.90
N LEU A 182 4.66 -3.11 7.86
CA LEU A 182 5.46 -2.92 6.63
C LEU A 182 6.03 -4.23 6.08
N CYS A 183 6.20 -5.23 6.94
CA CYS A 183 6.75 -6.53 6.57
C CYS A 183 5.64 -7.55 6.24
N GLN A 184 4.37 -7.14 6.37
CA GLN A 184 3.24 -7.97 5.99
C GLN A 184 2.95 -7.75 4.51
N ASN A 185 3.30 -8.74 3.70
CA ASN A 185 3.10 -8.68 2.26
C ASN A 185 1.82 -9.41 1.86
N TYR A 186 0.79 -8.69 1.42
CA TYR A 186 -0.48 -9.25 0.99
C TYR A 186 -1.17 -8.34 -0.04
N GLY A 187 -2.12 -8.91 -0.78
CA GLY A 187 -2.87 -8.18 -1.79
C GLY A 187 -2.11 -7.97 -3.10
N SER A 188 -2.79 -7.31 -4.03
CA SER A 188 -2.30 -6.87 -5.32
C SER A 188 -2.43 -5.35 -5.40
N ASN A 189 -1.68 -4.72 -6.29
CA ASN A 189 -1.85 -3.32 -6.59
C ASN A 189 -2.79 -3.09 -7.77
N ASP A 190 -3.39 -1.91 -7.80
CA ASP A 190 -4.20 -1.39 -8.90
C ASP A 190 -3.55 -0.08 -9.36
N VAL A 191 -2.90 -0.13 -10.54
CA VAL A 191 -2.16 1.01 -11.09
C VAL A 191 -3.07 2.23 -11.30
N SER A 192 -4.28 2.02 -11.81
CA SER A 192 -5.19 3.13 -12.06
C SER A 192 -5.64 3.80 -10.76
N ARG A 193 -5.78 3.04 -9.65
CA ARG A 193 -5.98 3.61 -8.31
C ARG A 193 -4.76 4.34 -7.79
N LEU A 194 -3.57 3.76 -7.96
CA LEU A 194 -2.31 4.41 -7.56
C LEU A 194 -2.17 5.79 -8.23
N ILE A 195 -2.42 5.87 -9.54
CA ILE A 195 -2.41 7.14 -10.29
C ILE A 195 -3.45 8.13 -9.71
N LYS A 196 -4.66 7.66 -9.38
CA LYS A 196 -5.67 8.51 -8.75
C LYS A 196 -5.22 9.04 -7.39
N TRP A 197 -4.59 8.20 -6.57
CA TRP A 197 -4.04 8.64 -5.28
C TRP A 197 -2.93 9.67 -5.48
N ILE A 198 -2.01 9.45 -6.42
CA ILE A 198 -0.93 10.43 -6.72
C ILE A 198 -1.54 11.79 -7.11
N LYS A 199 -2.61 11.79 -7.91
CA LYS A 199 -3.32 13.02 -8.30
C LYS A 199 -4.05 13.72 -7.15
N ALA A 200 -4.43 12.96 -6.13
CA ALA A 200 -5.15 13.46 -4.96
C ALA A 200 -4.21 13.88 -3.81
N SER A 201 -2.95 13.45 -3.83
CA SER A 201 -1.97 13.79 -2.80
C SER A 201 -1.64 15.28 -2.82
N THR A 202 -1.73 15.92 -1.66
CA THR A 202 -1.46 17.36 -1.50
C THR A 202 -0.04 17.65 -1.01
N ALA A 203 0.79 16.62 -0.83
CA ALA A 203 2.13 16.74 -0.28
C ALA A 203 3.07 17.53 -1.20
N LYS A 204 4.03 18.25 -0.63
CA LYS A 204 5.04 18.95 -1.45
C LYS A 204 6.00 17.95 -2.10
N TYR A 205 6.36 16.89 -1.37
CA TYR A 205 7.23 15.83 -1.83
C TYR A 205 6.60 14.47 -1.53
N LEU A 206 6.38 13.67 -2.58
CA LEU A 206 5.85 12.32 -2.47
C LEU A 206 6.93 11.32 -2.90
N ILE A 207 7.30 10.40 -2.01
CA ILE A 207 8.15 9.26 -2.33
C ILE A 207 7.36 7.94 -2.26
N ILE A 208 7.42 7.15 -3.32
CA ILE A 208 6.73 5.86 -3.43
C ILE A 208 7.78 4.76 -3.54
N VAL A 209 7.66 3.70 -2.75
CA VAL A 209 8.55 2.54 -2.80
C VAL A 209 7.72 1.31 -3.18
N THR A 210 8.06 0.69 -4.30
CA THR A 210 7.36 -0.48 -4.86
C THR A 210 8.34 -1.41 -5.56
N ASP A 211 7.90 -2.57 -6.02
CA ASP A 211 8.72 -3.44 -6.86
C ASP A 211 8.64 -3.07 -8.34
N LEU A 212 9.58 -3.58 -9.12
CA LEU A 212 9.66 -3.34 -10.55
C LEU A 212 8.48 -3.94 -11.34
N ASP A 213 7.79 -4.94 -10.79
CA ASP A 213 6.68 -5.60 -11.49
C ASP A 213 5.47 -4.66 -11.63
N GLU A 214 5.37 -3.63 -10.78
CA GLU A 214 4.34 -2.58 -10.87
C GLU A 214 4.60 -1.52 -11.96
N LEU A 215 5.77 -1.53 -12.62
CA LEU A 215 6.10 -0.59 -13.69
C LEU A 215 5.38 -0.96 -15.01
N SER A 216 4.08 -0.69 -15.06
CA SER A 216 3.29 -0.78 -16.28
C SER A 216 3.53 0.42 -17.21
N THR A 217 3.19 0.27 -18.50
CA THR A 217 3.24 1.37 -19.48
C THR A 217 2.35 2.55 -19.06
N GLU A 218 1.16 2.28 -18.51
CA GLU A 218 0.25 3.33 -18.03
C GLU A 218 0.88 4.17 -16.91
N LEU A 219 1.52 3.50 -15.93
CA LEU A 219 2.21 4.18 -14.84
C LEU A 219 3.40 4.98 -15.37
N ARG A 220 4.18 4.41 -16.29
CA ARG A 220 5.34 5.08 -16.89
C ARG A 220 4.94 6.34 -17.64
N ASP A 221 3.97 6.25 -18.54
CA ASP A 221 3.47 7.39 -19.31
C ASP A 221 2.93 8.50 -18.38
N TYR A 222 2.25 8.12 -17.30
CA TYR A 222 1.78 9.07 -16.31
C TYR A 222 2.92 9.74 -15.55
N LEU A 223 3.90 8.98 -15.07
CA LEU A 223 5.07 9.50 -14.35
C LEU A 223 5.89 10.45 -15.24
N ASP A 224 6.10 10.09 -16.50
CA ASP A 224 6.77 10.93 -17.49
C ASP A 224 5.96 12.24 -17.73
N SER A 225 4.63 12.18 -17.73
CA SER A 225 3.77 13.36 -17.92
C SER A 225 3.85 14.41 -16.80
N ILE A 226 4.21 13.98 -15.58
CA ILE A 226 4.34 14.86 -14.41
C ILE A 226 5.80 15.19 -14.08
N ASP A 227 6.75 14.83 -14.96
CA ASP A 227 8.20 14.98 -14.73
C ASP A 227 8.66 14.32 -13.41
N ALA A 228 8.08 13.16 -13.09
CA ALA A 228 8.44 12.40 -11.89
C ALA A 228 9.82 11.75 -12.05
N ILE A 229 10.57 11.69 -10.95
CA ILE A 229 11.85 11.00 -10.90
C ILE A 229 11.58 9.55 -10.53
N TYR A 230 11.88 8.61 -11.41
CA TYR A 230 11.85 7.18 -11.07
C TYR A 230 13.24 6.57 -11.03
N HIS A 231 13.47 5.76 -10.01
CA HIS A 231 14.69 5.01 -9.76
C HIS A 231 14.39 3.53 -9.92
N GLY A 232 15.14 2.83 -10.77
CA GLY A 232 14.88 1.42 -11.09
C GLY A 232 14.49 1.21 -12.55
N GLY A 233 14.25 -0.06 -12.92
CA GLY A 233 13.97 -0.45 -14.30
C GLY A 233 15.21 -0.55 -15.18
N ASP A 234 15.16 0.03 -16.38
CA ASP A 234 16.16 -0.15 -17.44
C ASP A 234 17.55 0.43 -17.11
N LEU A 235 17.63 1.40 -16.18
CA LEU A 235 18.83 2.19 -15.93
C LEU A 235 19.75 1.64 -14.83
N LYS A 236 19.17 1.13 -13.74
CA LYS A 236 19.93 0.58 -12.60
C LYS A 236 19.03 -0.25 -11.69
N SER A 237 19.46 -1.45 -11.31
CA SER A 237 18.77 -2.27 -10.31
C SER A 237 18.99 -1.69 -8.92
N TYR A 238 17.92 -1.28 -8.23
CA TYR A 238 17.94 -0.88 -6.83
C TYR A 238 17.44 -2.03 -5.97
N THR A 239 18.18 -2.36 -4.93
CA THR A 239 17.78 -3.37 -3.95
C THR A 239 17.25 -2.71 -2.69
N SER A 240 16.58 -3.48 -1.84
CA SER A 240 16.06 -2.99 -0.56
C SER A 240 17.15 -2.43 0.38
N LYS A 241 18.43 -2.72 0.14
CA LYS A 241 19.57 -2.12 0.87
C LYS A 241 19.88 -0.70 0.40
N ASP A 242 19.63 -0.40 -0.88
CA ASP A 242 19.88 0.91 -1.46
C ASP A 242 18.88 1.97 -0.98
N LEU A 243 17.75 1.53 -0.39
CA LEU A 243 16.78 2.40 0.29
C LEU A 243 17.41 3.29 1.36
N GLU A 244 18.52 2.85 1.99
CA GLU A 244 19.20 3.66 3.00
C GLU A 244 19.73 4.99 2.44
N GLY A 245 20.14 5.03 1.17
CA GLY A 245 20.61 6.26 0.53
C GLY A 245 19.49 7.28 0.29
N PHE A 246 18.25 6.80 0.14
CA PHE A 246 17.08 7.67 -0.04
C PHE A 246 16.65 8.35 1.26
N VAL A 247 17.06 7.85 2.43
CA VAL A 247 16.78 8.52 3.72
C VAL A 247 17.36 9.93 3.74
N ASP A 248 18.58 10.12 3.22
CA ASP A 248 19.21 11.44 3.15
C ASP A 248 18.53 12.38 2.16
N VAL A 249 17.89 11.84 1.11
CA VAL A 249 17.08 12.62 0.16
C VAL A 249 15.81 13.11 0.85
N VAL A 250 15.07 12.20 1.49
CA VAL A 250 13.84 12.51 2.23
C VAL A 250 14.12 13.55 3.32
N LYS A 251 15.22 13.40 4.06
CA LYS A 251 15.65 14.33 5.11
C LYS A 251 15.80 15.78 4.63
N LYS A 252 16.25 16.00 3.39
CA LYS A 252 16.39 17.37 2.85
C LYS A 252 15.03 18.04 2.67
N HIS A 253 13.97 17.26 2.48
CA HIS A 253 12.60 17.73 2.29
C HIS A 253 11.80 17.81 3.59
N CYS A 254 12.27 17.22 4.68
CA CYS A 254 11.67 17.32 6.01
C CYS A 254 12.00 18.63 6.77
N LYS A 255 12.85 19.51 6.21
CA LYS A 255 13.39 20.71 6.88
C LYS A 255 12.74 21.99 6.40
#